data_AF-A0A3S0T5W5-F1
#
_entry.id   AF-A0A3S0T5W5-F1
#
_cell.length_a   1.000
_cell.length_b   1.000
_cell.length_c   1.000
_cell.angle_alpha   90.00
_cell.angle_beta   90.00
_cell.angle_gamma   90.00
#
_symmetry.space_group_name_H-M   'P 1'
#
loop_
_entity.id
_entity.type
_entity.pdbx_description
1 polymer ?
#
loop_
_entity_poly.entity_id
_entity_poly.type
_entity_poly.pdbx_seq_one_letter_code
_entity_poly.pdbx_strand_id
1 'polypeptide(L)'
;MPKIINTISSLKKLDNSNNDEKINDIEENINKLSSFKNAREFKKRNWKNILPPMTCDVELVQKFRDEANSKDWKYTTLMNKILRERYGRENNNNEDD
;
A
#
# COMPACT_ATOMS: atom_id res chain seq x y z
N MET A 1 -2.14 20.11 -22.57
CA MET A 1 -3.50 20.02 -21.99
C MET A 1 -3.98 18.57 -22.11
N PRO A 2 -4.38 17.89 -21.02
CA PRO A 2 -4.97 16.56 -21.13
C PRO A 2 -6.34 16.64 -21.80
N LYS A 3 -6.59 15.78 -22.79
CA LYS A 3 -7.89 15.66 -23.48
C LYS A 3 -8.80 14.75 -22.66
N ILE A 4 -9.92 15.31 -22.19
CA ILE A 4 -11.01 14.56 -21.55
C ILE A 4 -11.78 13.85 -22.67
N ILE A 5 -11.79 12.51 -22.66
CA ILE A 5 -12.60 11.72 -23.58
C ILE A 5 -13.95 11.47 -22.89
N ASN A 6 -14.99 12.16 -23.33
CA ASN A 6 -16.36 11.91 -22.90
C ASN A 6 -16.86 10.59 -23.52
N THR A 7 -16.86 9.50 -22.76
CA THR A 7 -17.31 8.15 -23.20
C THR A 7 -18.83 7.94 -23.10
N ILE A 8 -19.63 8.99 -22.93
CA ILE A 8 -21.09 8.87 -22.70
C ILE A 8 -21.87 8.68 -24.02
N SER A 9 -21.26 8.87 -25.19
CA SER A 9 -21.97 8.86 -26.48
C SER A 9 -22.33 7.48 -27.04
N SER A 10 -22.05 6.37 -26.36
CA SER A 10 -22.23 5.02 -26.91
C SER A 10 -23.28 4.15 -26.21
N LEU A 11 -24.06 4.70 -25.28
CA LEU A 11 -25.24 4.00 -24.74
C LEU A 11 -26.38 4.03 -25.78
N LYS A 12 -26.21 3.23 -26.82
CA LYS A 12 -27.29 2.82 -27.73
C LYS A 12 -28.35 2.14 -26.86
N LYS A 13 -29.56 2.72 -26.86
CA LYS A 13 -30.75 2.12 -26.26
C LYS A 13 -30.86 0.68 -26.79
N LEU A 14 -30.81 -0.29 -25.88
CA LEU A 14 -31.00 -1.69 -26.23
C LEU A 14 -32.51 -1.92 -26.36
N ASP A 15 -32.96 -2.12 -27.60
CA ASP A 15 -34.29 -2.64 -27.88
C ASP A 15 -34.41 -4.08 -27.37
N ASN A 16 -35.55 -4.38 -26.73
CA ASN A 16 -35.91 -5.71 -26.23
C ASN A 16 -36.06 -6.71 -27.38
N SER A 17 -35.09 -7.60 -27.56
CA SER A 17 -35.35 -8.93 -28.13
C SER A 17 -34.19 -9.87 -27.78
N ASN A 18 -34.53 -10.96 -27.09
CA ASN A 18 -33.73 -12.17 -26.81
C ASN A 18 -32.66 -12.03 -25.72
N ASN A 19 -33.07 -12.12 -24.46
CA ASN A 19 -32.25 -11.86 -23.27
C ASN A 19 -31.87 -13.09 -22.43
N ASP A 20 -32.22 -14.32 -22.78
CA ASP A 20 -31.99 -15.44 -21.83
C ASP A 20 -30.57 -16.04 -21.92
N GLU A 21 -29.97 -16.11 -23.12
CA GLU A 21 -28.61 -16.67 -23.27
C GLU A 21 -27.51 -15.68 -22.84
N LYS A 22 -27.71 -14.37 -23.05
CA LYS A 22 -26.72 -13.35 -22.66
C LYS A 22 -26.62 -13.14 -21.16
N ILE A 23 -27.67 -13.43 -20.39
CA ILE A 23 -27.67 -13.26 -18.93
C ILE A 23 -26.78 -14.33 -18.28
N ASN A 24 -26.82 -15.57 -18.76
CA ASN A 24 -26.00 -16.67 -18.23
C ASN A 24 -24.49 -16.40 -18.40
N ASP A 25 -24.09 -15.85 -19.55
CA ASP A 25 -22.70 -15.45 -19.80
C ASP A 25 -22.23 -14.29 -18.89
N ILE A 26 -23.15 -13.39 -18.51
CA ILE A 26 -22.87 -12.30 -17.58
C ILE A 26 -22.73 -12.84 -16.14
N GLU A 27 -23.62 -13.74 -15.71
CA GLU A 27 -23.54 -14.37 -14.38
C GLU A 27 -22.27 -15.23 -14.21
N GLU A 28 -21.85 -15.97 -15.23
CA GLU A 28 -20.61 -16.75 -15.20
C GLU A 28 -19.38 -15.83 -15.07
N ASN A 29 -19.38 -14.67 -15.74
CA ASN A 29 -18.31 -13.69 -15.66
C ASN A 29 -18.29 -12.93 -14.32
N ILE A 30 -19.46 -12.64 -13.71
CA ILE A 30 -19.56 -12.07 -12.35
C ILE A 30 -19.01 -13.06 -11.31
N ASN A 31 -19.30 -14.36 -11.48
CA ASN A 31 -18.77 -15.41 -10.61
C ASN A 31 -17.24 -15.58 -10.78
N LYS A 32 -16.66 -15.34 -11.95
CA LYS A 32 -15.20 -15.26 -12.15
C LYS A 32 -14.57 -14.02 -11.50
N LEU A 33 -15.30 -12.91 -11.40
CA LEU A 33 -14.86 -11.72 -10.66
C LEU A 33 -14.80 -11.97 -9.14
N SER A 34 -15.49 -13.00 -8.64
CA SER A 34 -15.36 -13.48 -7.26
C SER A 34 -14.00 -14.15 -6.97
N SER A 35 -13.08 -14.26 -7.92
CA SER A 35 -11.72 -14.78 -7.66
C SER A 35 -10.93 -13.96 -6.62
N PHE A 36 -11.37 -12.74 -6.29
CA PHE A 36 -10.87 -11.98 -5.14
C PHE A 36 -11.36 -12.48 -3.77
N LYS A 37 -12.32 -13.40 -3.71
CA LYS A 37 -12.85 -13.97 -2.46
C LYS A 37 -11.80 -14.81 -1.71
N ASN A 38 -10.78 -15.28 -2.42
CA ASN A 38 -9.60 -15.98 -1.87
C ASN A 38 -8.32 -15.13 -1.90
N ALA A 39 -8.41 -13.83 -2.17
CA ALA A 39 -7.27 -12.95 -1.99
C ALA A 39 -6.97 -12.93 -0.49
N ARG A 40 -5.84 -13.54 -0.10
CA ARG A 40 -5.28 -13.57 1.26
C ARG A 40 -5.60 -12.25 1.93
N GLU A 41 -6.52 -12.26 2.90
CA GLU A 41 -6.96 -11.04 3.58
C GLU A 41 -5.72 -10.22 3.92
N PHE A 42 -5.55 -9.08 3.25
CA PHE A 42 -4.46 -8.18 3.55
C PHE A 42 -4.70 -7.75 4.99
N LYS A 43 -3.96 -8.35 5.93
CA LYS A 43 -4.04 -7.99 7.35
C LYS A 43 -4.05 -6.47 7.42
N LYS A 44 -5.18 -5.90 7.87
CA LYS A 44 -5.35 -4.46 7.94
C LYS A 44 -4.18 -3.92 8.75
N ARG A 45 -3.29 -3.21 8.07
CA ARG A 45 -2.11 -2.63 8.70
C ARG A 45 -2.63 -1.64 9.75
N ASN A 46 -2.05 -1.69 10.96
CA ASN A 46 -2.44 -0.80 12.03
C ASN A 46 -1.85 0.59 11.76
N TRP A 47 -2.69 1.54 11.33
CA TRP A 47 -2.28 2.92 11.01
C TRP A 47 -1.68 3.66 12.19
N LYS A 48 -1.94 3.25 13.44
CA LYS A 48 -1.29 3.81 14.63
C LYS A 48 0.22 3.56 14.68
N ASN A 49 0.70 2.51 14.01
CA ASN A 49 2.11 2.10 14.04
C ASN A 49 2.87 2.51 12.77
N ILE A 50 2.29 3.37 11.94
CA ILE A 50 2.90 3.83 10.69
C ILE A 50 3.27 5.29 10.84
N LEU A 51 4.54 5.61 10.60
CA LEU A 51 4.97 6.99 10.46
C LEU A 51 4.34 7.59 9.20
N PRO A 52 3.74 8.80 9.28
CA PRO A 52 3.20 9.46 8.11
C PRO A 52 4.33 9.81 7.13
N PRO A 53 4.00 10.03 5.84
CA PRO A 53 4.96 10.60 4.90
C PRO A 53 5.49 11.94 5.43
N MET A 54 6.81 12.07 5.50
CA MET A 54 7.49 13.26 6.02
C MET A 54 8.69 13.61 5.13
N THR A 55 8.98 14.91 5.03
CA THR A 55 10.18 15.42 4.37
C THR A 55 11.30 15.59 5.39
N CYS A 56 12.53 15.28 4.99
CA CYS A 56 13.73 15.50 5.80
C CYS A 56 14.67 16.46 5.08
N ASP A 57 15.61 17.03 5.82
CA ASP A 57 16.70 17.84 5.26
C ASP A 57 17.49 17.07 4.19
N VAL A 58 17.81 17.74 3.09
CA VAL A 58 18.40 17.10 1.90
C VAL A 58 19.79 16.53 2.20
N GLU A 59 20.62 17.23 2.97
CA GLU A 59 21.97 16.78 3.31
C GLU A 59 21.91 15.54 4.22
N LEU A 60 20.98 15.53 5.18
CA LEU A 60 20.77 14.39 6.06
C LEU A 60 20.27 13.16 5.27
N VAL A 61 19.38 13.35 4.30
CA VAL A 61 18.92 12.26 3.43
C VAL A 61 20.07 11.65 2.64
N GLN A 62 20.97 12.48 2.11
CA GLN A 62 22.11 11.98 1.36
C GLN A 62 23.06 11.17 2.25
N LYS A 63 23.44 11.72 3.41
CA LYS A 63 24.29 11.01 4.39
C LYS A 63 23.68 9.70 4.86
N PHE A 64 22.37 9.69 5.10
CA PHE A 64 21.63 8.49 5.49
C PHE A 64 21.66 7.41 4.39
N ARG A 65 21.52 7.81 3.12
CA ARG A 65 21.61 6.87 1.97
C ARG A 65 23.02 6.31 1.82
N ASP A 66 24.04 7.15 1.95
CA ASP A 66 25.44 6.75 1.84
C ASP A 66 25.81 5.78 2.98
N GLU A 67 25.34 6.03 4.21
CA GLU A 67 25.51 5.12 5.33
C GLU A 67 24.80 3.78 5.09
N ALA A 68 23.57 3.81 4.60
CA ALA A 68 22.83 2.59 4.31
C ALA A 68 23.52 1.76 3.22
N ASN A 69 23.99 2.40 2.15
CA ASN A 69 24.68 1.75 1.05
C ASN A 69 26.03 1.16 1.49
N SER A 70 26.83 1.92 2.24
CA SER A 70 28.14 1.44 2.73
C SER A 70 28.03 0.22 3.64
N LYS A 71 26.88 0.04 4.32
CA LYS A 71 26.61 -1.09 5.22
C LYS A 71 25.78 -2.20 4.58
N ASP A 72 25.44 -2.07 3.30
CA ASP A 72 24.49 -2.94 2.58
C ASP A 72 23.16 -3.14 3.36
N TRP A 73 22.66 -2.04 3.94
CA TRP A 73 21.44 -2.04 4.74
C TRP A 73 20.27 -1.44 3.97
N LYS A 74 19.10 -2.03 4.19
CA LYS A 74 17.84 -1.37 3.83
C LYS A 74 17.67 -0.10 4.67
N TYR A 75 17.08 0.93 4.07
CA TYR A 75 16.75 2.18 4.76
C TYR A 75 15.91 1.95 6.02
N THR A 76 14.96 1.02 5.97
CA THR A 76 14.15 0.65 7.15
C THR A 76 15.00 0.04 8.27
N THR A 77 16.02 -0.75 7.93
CA THR A 77 16.96 -1.32 8.92
C THR A 77 17.75 -0.22 9.61
N LEU A 78 18.33 0.70 8.85
CA LEU A 78 19.10 1.82 9.42
C LEU A 78 18.21 2.73 10.27
N MET A 79 17.02 3.09 9.78
CA MET A 79 16.04 3.88 10.53
C MET A 79 15.67 3.19 11.85
N ASN A 80 15.35 1.90 11.83
CA ASN A 80 15.02 1.15 13.04
C ASN A 80 16.19 1.09 14.03
N LYS A 81 17.43 1.01 13.54
CA LYS A 81 18.61 1.04 14.40
C LYS A 81 18.73 2.40 15.10
N ILE A 82 18.61 3.50 14.37
CA ILE A 82 18.64 4.86 14.91
C ILE A 82 17.53 5.06 15.95
N LEU A 83 16.30 4.64 15.62
CA LEU A 83 15.16 4.75 16.54
C LEU A 83 15.35 3.92 17.81
N ARG A 84 15.88 2.70 17.70
CA ARG A 84 16.18 1.85 18.86
C ARG A 84 17.32 2.41 19.70
N GLU A 85 18.33 2.99 19.08
CA GLU A 85 19.43 3.63 19.80
C GLU A 85 18.95 4.85 20.60
N ARG A 86 18.04 5.64 20.01
CA ARG A 86 17.49 6.85 20.65
C ARG A 86 16.43 6.55 21.71
N TYR A 87 15.52 5.62 21.46
CA TYR A 87 14.34 5.38 22.29
C TYR A 87 14.31 4.00 22.94
N GLY A 88 15.20 3.08 22.56
CA GLY A 88 15.23 1.71 23.07
C GLY A 88 16.12 1.50 24.29
N ARG A 89 16.74 2.57 24.81
CA ARG A 89 17.36 2.56 26.14
C ARG A 89 16.31 2.91 27.18
N GLU A 90 15.42 1.97 27.48
CA GLU A 90 14.78 1.99 28.79
C GLU A 90 15.85 1.56 29.80
N ASN A 91 16.09 2.41 30.79
CA ASN A 91 17.02 2.18 31.88
C ASN A 91 16.63 0.90 32.62
N ASN A 92 17.30 -0.23 32.31
CA ASN A 92 17.41 -1.36 33.23
C ASN A 92 18.42 -1.04 34.35
N ASN A 93 18.35 0.17 34.91
CA ASN A 93 18.86 0.40 36.26
C ASN A 93 17.78 -0.13 37.19
N ASN A 94 17.70 -1.46 37.29
CA ASN A 94 17.09 -2.08 38.45
C ASN A 94 18.02 -1.68 39.60
N GLU A 95 17.55 -0.70 40.37
CA GLU A 95 18.12 -0.31 41.64
C GLU A 95 18.33 -1.58 42.48
N ASP A 96 19.55 -1.69 42.98
CA ASP A 96 19.97 -2.60 44.03
C ASP A 96 19.14 -2.25 45.28
N ASP A 97 18.12 -3.06 45.60
CA ASP A 97 17.43 -3.08 46.91
C ASP A 97 17.16 -4.54 47.32
#